data_AF-H6V783-F1
#
_entry.id   AF-H6V783-F1
#
_cell.length_a   1.000
_cell.length_b   1.000
_cell.length_c   1.000
_cell.angle_alpha   90.00
_cell.angle_beta   90.00
_cell.angle_gamma   90.00
#
_symmetry.space_group_name_H-M   'P 1'
#
loop_
_entity.id
_entity.type
_entity.pdbx_description
1 polymer ?
#
loop_
_entity_poly.entity_id
_entity_poly.type
_entity_poly.pdbx_seq_one_letter_code
_entity_poly.pdbx_strand_id
1 'polypeptide(L)'
;MYRYLWSNGPKEGLEFADYSFEEHFGKQIASYPPRAVLFDYIEGRVKKAGVRDMIRFETVVRNVDFAEGKFTVKVKDLPNDREYSEEFDHVICASGHFSTPNVLEFEGFDTFKGRVLHAHDFRDALEFKDMDLLIIGTSYSAEDIGSQCWKYGAKSITVSHRTAPMGYKWPDNWQEVPLLTKVEGNTAHFKDGTTKDVDAILLCTGYIHHFPFMADDLRLRTANVLASDDLYKGVAWVDNPALFYLGMQDQWFT
;
A
#
# COMPACT_ATOMS: atom_id res chain seq x y z
N MET A 1 -6.21 -2.34 -0.50
CA MET A 1 -6.75 -2.61 -1.85
C MET A 1 -8.24 -2.26 -1.88
N TYR A 2 -8.79 -2.01 -3.07
CA TYR A 2 -10.16 -1.54 -3.28
C TYR A 2 -10.91 -2.38 -4.31
N ARG A 3 -12.24 -2.18 -4.40
CA ARG A 3 -13.05 -2.74 -5.48
C ARG A 3 -12.54 -2.26 -6.82
N TYR A 4 -12.68 -3.12 -7.83
CA TYR A 4 -12.28 -2.84 -9.21
C TYR A 4 -10.78 -2.66 -9.44
N LEU A 5 -9.92 -3.02 -8.48
CA LEU A 5 -8.47 -3.03 -8.67
C LEU A 5 -8.04 -4.13 -9.65
N TRP A 6 -7.20 -3.76 -10.61
CA TRP A 6 -6.55 -4.64 -11.59
C TRP A 6 -5.04 -4.56 -11.38
N SER A 7 -4.30 -5.51 -11.95
CA SER A 7 -2.83 -5.40 -12.06
C SER A 7 -2.47 -4.02 -12.61
N ASN A 8 -1.51 -3.32 -12.01
CA ASN A 8 -0.99 -2.04 -12.51
C ASN A 8 0.17 -2.24 -13.51
N GLY A 9 0.79 -3.42 -13.48
CA GLY A 9 1.85 -3.87 -14.39
C GLY A 9 1.41 -5.05 -15.25
N PRO A 10 2.15 -5.34 -16.33
CA PRO A 10 1.91 -6.54 -17.13
C PRO A 10 2.15 -7.80 -16.28
N LYS A 11 1.19 -8.73 -16.28
CA LYS A 11 1.29 -9.99 -15.51
C LYS A 11 2.55 -10.78 -15.85
N GLU A 12 3.04 -10.65 -17.08
CA GLU A 12 4.25 -11.31 -17.57
C GLU A 12 5.51 -10.85 -16.80
N GLY A 13 5.50 -9.64 -16.23
CA GLY A 13 6.59 -9.14 -15.39
C GLY A 13 6.60 -9.71 -13.96
N LEU A 14 5.49 -10.28 -13.51
CA LEU A 14 5.30 -10.86 -12.17
C LEU A 14 4.99 -12.37 -12.21
N GLU A 15 5.11 -12.99 -13.39
CA GLU A 15 4.91 -14.43 -13.54
C GLU A 15 5.94 -15.21 -12.71
N PHE A 16 5.49 -16.21 -11.96
CA PHE A 16 6.39 -17.01 -11.15
C PHE A 16 7.21 -17.91 -12.07
N ALA A 17 8.54 -17.86 -11.93
CA ALA A 17 9.45 -18.66 -12.73
C ALA A 17 9.21 -20.17 -12.61
N ASP A 18 8.61 -20.62 -11.50
CA ASP A 18 8.34 -22.02 -11.17
C ASP A 18 6.86 -22.43 -11.29
N TYR A 19 5.98 -21.51 -11.71
CA TYR A 19 4.54 -21.76 -11.78
C TYR A 19 3.86 -20.77 -12.73
N SER A 20 3.69 -21.12 -14.00
CA SER A 20 3.17 -20.19 -15.02
C SER A 20 1.67 -19.91 -14.89
N PHE A 21 1.22 -18.80 -15.49
CA PHE A 21 -0.19 -18.47 -15.62
C PHE A 21 -0.96 -19.53 -16.41
N GLU A 22 -0.35 -20.11 -17.44
CA GLU A 22 -0.96 -21.15 -18.27
C GLU A 22 -1.10 -22.47 -17.52
N GLU A 23 -0.10 -22.86 -16.71
CA GLU A 23 -0.19 -24.02 -15.82
C GLU A 23 -1.36 -23.87 -14.84
N HIS A 24 -1.53 -22.68 -14.26
CA HIS A 24 -2.58 -22.44 -13.27
C HIS A 24 -3.98 -22.37 -13.88
N PHE A 25 -4.17 -21.57 -14.94
CA PHE A 25 -5.49 -21.31 -15.52
C PHE A 25 -5.90 -22.27 -16.64
N GLY A 26 -4.99 -23.10 -17.15
CA GLY A 26 -5.22 -24.01 -18.28
C GLY A 26 -5.51 -23.30 -19.61
N LYS A 27 -5.25 -21.98 -19.67
CA LYS A 27 -5.44 -21.13 -20.86
C LYS A 27 -4.66 -19.83 -20.70
N GLN A 28 -4.45 -19.15 -21.82
CA GLN A 28 -3.96 -17.77 -21.82
C GLN A 28 -5.04 -16.79 -21.35
N ILE A 29 -4.63 -15.74 -20.65
CA ILE A 29 -5.48 -14.62 -20.20
C ILE A 29 -4.84 -13.28 -20.58
N ALA A 30 -5.61 -12.19 -20.54
CA ALA A 30 -5.09 -10.84 -20.78
C ALA A 30 -3.99 -10.44 -19.78
N SER A 31 -3.16 -9.46 -20.12
CA SER A 31 -1.98 -9.07 -19.33
C SER A 31 -2.27 -8.27 -18.07
N TYR A 32 -3.49 -7.76 -17.91
CA TYR A 32 -3.90 -7.01 -16.72
C TYR A 32 -5.10 -7.72 -16.08
N PRO A 33 -4.88 -8.76 -15.26
CA PRO A 33 -5.96 -9.46 -14.57
C PRO A 33 -6.50 -8.64 -13.37
N PRO A 34 -7.80 -8.76 -13.02
CA PRO A 34 -8.35 -8.21 -11.77
C PRO A 34 -7.69 -8.82 -10.53
N ARG A 35 -7.73 -8.11 -9.40
CA ARG A 35 -7.19 -8.56 -8.09
C ARG A 35 -7.57 -10.01 -7.74
N ALA A 36 -8.83 -10.40 -7.95
CA ALA A 36 -9.31 -11.74 -7.61
C ALA A 36 -8.63 -12.84 -8.42
N VAL A 37 -8.24 -12.55 -9.67
CA VAL A 37 -7.55 -13.50 -10.55
C VAL A 37 -6.08 -13.64 -10.13
N LEU A 38 -5.39 -12.55 -9.80
CA LEU A 38 -4.02 -12.64 -9.26
C LEU A 38 -3.98 -13.36 -7.90
N PHE A 39 -4.99 -13.13 -7.05
CA PHE A 39 -5.10 -13.84 -5.78
C PHE A 39 -5.23 -15.36 -5.99
N ASP A 40 -6.09 -15.80 -6.90
CA ASP A 40 -6.27 -17.22 -7.25
C ASP A 40 -4.95 -17.84 -7.73
N TYR A 41 -4.22 -17.13 -8.59
CA TYR A 41 -2.91 -17.54 -9.09
C TYR A 41 -1.86 -17.70 -7.97
N ILE A 42 -1.76 -16.73 -7.05
CA ILE A 42 -0.87 -16.81 -5.88
C ILE A 42 -1.27 -17.97 -4.98
N GLU A 43 -2.58 -18.13 -4.72
CA GLU A 43 -3.12 -19.18 -3.87
C GLU A 43 -2.85 -20.57 -4.45
N GLY A 44 -3.00 -20.74 -5.77
CA GLY A 44 -2.74 -22.00 -6.48
C GLY A 44 -1.33 -22.53 -6.26
N ARG A 45 -0.32 -21.65 -6.34
CA ARG A 45 1.08 -22.04 -6.12
C ARG A 45 1.33 -22.55 -4.71
N VAL A 46 0.85 -21.84 -3.69
CA VAL A 46 1.07 -22.23 -2.28
C VAL A 46 0.22 -23.43 -1.86
N LYS A 47 -0.96 -23.63 -2.48
CA LYS A 47 -1.75 -24.86 -2.34
C LYS A 47 -0.98 -26.07 -2.87
N LYS A 48 -0.37 -25.96 -4.05
CA LYS A 48 0.49 -27.01 -4.64
C LYS A 48 1.69 -27.34 -3.74
N ALA A 49 2.26 -26.34 -3.08
CA ALA A 49 3.39 -26.52 -2.17
C ALA A 49 3.02 -27.13 -0.81
N GLY A 50 1.73 -27.16 -0.42
CA GLY A 50 1.29 -27.80 0.81
C GLY A 50 1.75 -27.13 2.12
N VAL A 51 2.07 -25.83 2.07
CA VAL A 51 2.69 -25.11 3.22
C VAL A 51 1.69 -24.52 4.22
N ARG A 52 0.38 -24.69 3.96
CA ARG A 52 -0.67 -24.01 4.75
C ARG A 52 -0.64 -24.39 6.23
N ASP A 53 -0.32 -25.64 6.54
CA ASP A 53 -0.31 -26.16 7.92
C ASP A 53 0.80 -25.54 8.79
N MET A 54 1.75 -24.83 8.17
CA MET A 54 2.79 -24.07 8.86
C MET A 54 2.32 -22.67 9.31
N ILE A 55 1.14 -22.23 8.85
CA ILE A 55 0.65 -20.86 9.06
C ILE A 55 -0.40 -20.86 10.17
N ARG A 56 -0.21 -19.97 11.15
CA ARG A 56 -1.22 -19.65 12.16
C ARG A 56 -1.93 -18.35 11.75
N PHE A 57 -3.13 -18.47 11.20
CA PHE A 57 -3.96 -17.32 10.84
C PHE A 57 -4.52 -16.64 12.08
N GLU A 58 -5.03 -15.41 11.92
CA GLU A 58 -5.66 -14.62 12.99
C GLU A 58 -4.79 -14.51 14.26
N THR A 59 -3.47 -14.60 14.09
CA THR A 59 -2.48 -14.55 15.15
C THR A 59 -1.55 -13.38 14.86
N VAL A 60 -1.56 -12.37 15.73
CA VAL A 60 -0.79 -11.14 15.53
C VAL A 60 0.48 -11.15 16.37
N VAL A 61 1.61 -10.85 15.75
CA VAL A 61 2.88 -10.65 16.46
C VAL A 61 2.79 -9.35 17.26
N ARG A 62 3.07 -9.42 18.56
CA ARG A 62 3.00 -8.31 19.51
C ARG A 62 4.37 -7.77 19.86
N ASN A 63 5.36 -8.65 19.99
CA ASN A 63 6.72 -8.25 20.29
C ASN A 63 7.70 -9.30 19.74
N VAL A 64 8.84 -8.85 19.25
CA VAL A 64 10.01 -9.63 18.91
C VAL A 64 11.19 -8.99 19.63
N ASP A 65 11.87 -9.78 20.44
CA ASP A 65 13.05 -9.40 21.20
C ASP A 65 14.16 -10.43 20.96
N PHE A 66 15.41 -10.05 21.18
CA PHE A 66 16.57 -10.92 21.02
C PHE A 66 17.45 -10.88 22.26
N ALA A 67 17.57 -12.01 22.94
CA ALA A 67 18.39 -12.17 24.12
C ALA A 67 19.03 -13.56 24.13
N GLU A 68 20.24 -13.66 24.69
CA GLU A 68 20.93 -14.94 24.90
C GLU A 68 21.05 -15.83 23.65
N GLY A 69 21.08 -15.22 22.45
CA GLY A 69 21.22 -15.93 21.18
C GLY A 69 19.91 -16.46 20.58
N LYS A 70 18.75 -16.12 21.14
CA LYS A 70 17.43 -16.53 20.65
C LYS A 70 16.50 -15.32 20.47
N PHE A 71 15.61 -15.42 19.49
CA PHE A 71 14.47 -14.52 19.38
C PHE A 71 13.32 -15.03 20.24
N THR A 72 12.74 -14.17 21.08
CA THR A 72 11.44 -14.43 21.70
C THR A 72 10.37 -13.69 20.91
N VAL A 73 9.41 -14.43 20.36
CA VAL A 73 8.29 -13.86 19.60
C VAL A 73 7.02 -14.02 20.43
N LYS A 74 6.51 -12.90 20.93
CA LYS A 74 5.21 -12.82 21.61
C LYS A 74 4.11 -12.60 20.59
N VAL A 75 3.05 -13.39 20.67
CA VAL A 75 1.89 -13.31 19.77
C VAL A 75 0.58 -13.24 20.55
N LYS A 76 -0.48 -12.80 19.88
CA LYS A 76 -1.87 -12.91 20.34
C LYS A 76 -2.69 -13.69 19.32
N ASP A 77 -3.17 -14.86 19.71
CA ASP A 77 -4.22 -15.62 19.04
C ASP A 77 -5.54 -14.87 19.28
N LEU A 78 -6.09 -14.27 18.22
CA LEU A 78 -7.27 -13.42 18.32
C LEU A 78 -8.55 -14.23 18.56
N PRO A 79 -8.82 -15.35 17.87
CA PRO A 79 -10.01 -16.17 18.12
C PRO A 79 -10.13 -16.68 19.56
N ASN A 80 -9.01 -17.06 20.19
CA ASN A 80 -9.00 -17.61 21.54
C ASN A 80 -8.66 -16.58 22.62
N ASP A 81 -8.46 -15.31 22.24
CA ASP A 81 -7.99 -14.22 23.12
C ASP A 81 -6.80 -14.62 24.00
N ARG A 82 -5.83 -15.33 23.41
CA ARG A 82 -4.71 -15.93 24.14
C ARG A 82 -3.39 -15.30 23.70
N GLU A 83 -2.60 -14.85 24.67
CA GLU A 83 -1.22 -14.45 24.45
C GLU A 83 -0.25 -15.57 24.85
N TYR A 84 0.80 -15.75 24.06
CA TYR A 84 1.88 -16.66 24.36
C TYR A 84 3.16 -16.22 23.63
N SER A 85 4.29 -16.81 24.02
CA SER A 85 5.58 -16.57 23.39
C SER A 85 6.22 -17.88 22.97
N GLU A 86 7.03 -17.82 21.92
CA GLU A 86 7.86 -18.94 21.45
C GLU A 86 9.25 -18.42 21.10
N GLU A 87 10.23 -19.32 21.18
CA GLU A 87 11.63 -19.02 20.87
C GLU A 87 12.01 -19.51 19.47
N PHE A 88 12.82 -18.73 18.78
CA PHE A 88 13.29 -19.05 17.43
C PHE A 88 14.78 -18.74 17.28
N ASP A 89 15.48 -19.55 16.49
CA ASP A 89 16.86 -19.26 16.05
C ASP A 89 16.92 -18.12 15.03
N HIS A 90 15.86 -17.98 14.22
CA HIS A 90 15.77 -17.00 13.15
C HIS A 90 14.38 -16.37 13.10
N VAL A 91 14.33 -15.10 12.69
CA VAL A 91 13.08 -14.40 12.40
C VAL A 91 13.17 -13.84 10.98
N ILE A 92 12.09 -14.02 10.21
CA ILE A 92 11.94 -13.43 8.88
C ILE A 92 10.71 -12.51 8.91
N CYS A 93 10.94 -11.21 8.84
CA CYS A 93 9.90 -10.20 8.80
C CYS A 93 9.41 -9.98 7.37
N ALA A 94 8.18 -10.42 7.10
CA ALA A 94 7.49 -10.26 5.81
C ALA A 94 6.15 -9.52 5.97
N SER A 95 6.08 -8.54 6.88
CA SER A 95 4.84 -7.82 7.21
C SER A 95 4.39 -6.78 6.18
N GLY A 96 5.20 -6.54 5.14
CA GLY A 96 4.98 -5.49 4.15
C GLY A 96 5.17 -4.07 4.70
N HIS A 97 5.05 -3.09 3.81
CA HIS A 97 5.20 -1.66 4.15
C HIS A 97 4.13 -0.74 3.51
N PHE A 98 3.22 -1.27 2.70
CA PHE A 98 2.09 -0.52 2.10
C PHE A 98 0.78 -0.65 2.90
N SER A 99 0.84 -0.55 4.23
CA SER A 99 -0.33 -0.66 5.10
C SER A 99 -0.45 0.47 6.12
N THR A 100 0.65 1.01 6.64
CA THR A 100 0.59 2.14 7.58
C THR A 100 0.64 3.47 6.81
N PRO A 101 -0.47 4.22 6.75
CA PRO A 101 -0.58 5.37 5.85
C PRO A 101 0.32 6.54 6.30
N ASN A 102 0.90 7.24 5.34
CA ASN A 102 1.52 8.54 5.57
C ASN A 102 0.45 9.63 5.46
N VAL A 103 -0.31 9.85 6.54
CA VAL A 103 -1.41 10.82 6.58
C VAL A 103 -0.85 12.22 6.80
N LEU A 104 -0.93 13.06 5.77
CA LEU A 104 -0.53 14.47 5.86
C LEU A 104 -1.73 15.34 6.26
N GLU A 105 -1.45 16.32 7.11
CA GLU A 105 -2.43 17.33 7.53
C GLU A 105 -2.19 18.65 6.78
N PHE A 106 -3.26 19.29 6.33
CA PHE A 106 -3.24 20.61 5.71
C PHE A 106 -4.19 21.53 6.49
N GLU A 107 -3.90 22.83 6.48
CA GLU A 107 -4.76 23.84 7.10
C GLU A 107 -6.20 23.72 6.56
N GLY A 108 -7.17 23.64 7.48
CA GLY A 108 -8.60 23.58 7.17
C GLY A 108 -9.17 22.17 6.98
N PHE A 109 -8.37 21.10 7.05
CA PHE A 109 -8.92 19.73 7.01
C PHE A 109 -9.88 19.41 8.15
N ASP A 110 -9.65 19.97 9.33
CA ASP A 110 -10.47 19.84 10.53
C ASP A 110 -11.85 20.51 10.40
N THR A 111 -11.97 21.49 9.50
CA THR A 111 -13.20 22.25 9.24
C THR A 111 -13.85 21.95 7.89
N PHE A 112 -13.18 21.16 7.04
CA PHE A 112 -13.73 20.67 5.77
C PHE A 112 -14.96 19.80 6.02
N LYS A 113 -16.05 20.06 5.31
CA LYS A 113 -17.34 19.39 5.52
C LYS A 113 -17.48 18.09 4.74
N GLY A 114 -16.65 17.91 3.71
CA GLY A 114 -16.62 16.70 2.90
C GLY A 114 -15.79 15.59 3.53
N ARG A 115 -15.64 14.48 2.80
CA ARG A 115 -14.85 13.35 3.28
C ARG A 115 -13.36 13.58 3.03
N VAL A 116 -12.54 13.43 4.06
CA VAL A 116 -11.08 13.28 3.93
C VAL A 116 -10.71 11.83 4.23
N LEU A 117 -9.97 11.17 3.33
CA LEU A 117 -9.51 9.80 3.55
C LEU A 117 -8.15 9.55 2.91
N HIS A 118 -7.37 8.63 3.47
CA HIS A 118 -6.17 8.12 2.81
C HIS A 118 -6.51 7.00 1.81
N ALA A 119 -5.67 6.81 0.79
CA ALA A 119 -5.77 5.72 -0.18
C ALA A 119 -5.85 4.33 0.47
N HIS A 120 -5.29 4.20 1.68
CA HIS A 120 -5.40 2.99 2.51
C HIS A 120 -6.85 2.61 2.82
N ASP A 121 -7.74 3.59 3.02
CA ASP A 121 -9.14 3.42 3.42
C ASP A 121 -10.12 3.51 2.26
N PHE A 122 -9.63 3.83 1.05
CA PHE A 122 -10.45 3.82 -0.15
C PHE A 122 -10.94 2.39 -0.46
N ARG A 123 -12.23 2.23 -0.76
CA ARG A 123 -12.85 0.91 -1.00
C ARG A 123 -13.69 0.84 -2.27
N ASP A 124 -14.54 1.83 -2.55
CA ASP A 124 -15.47 1.80 -3.68
C ASP A 124 -15.55 3.17 -4.36
N ALA A 125 -15.21 3.21 -5.64
CA ALA A 125 -15.25 4.44 -6.45
C ALA A 125 -16.67 4.99 -6.65
N LEU A 126 -17.71 4.13 -6.56
CA LEU A 126 -19.11 4.57 -6.71
C LEU A 126 -19.56 5.51 -5.60
N GLU A 127 -18.87 5.54 -4.46
CA GLU A 127 -19.10 6.51 -3.39
C GLU A 127 -18.94 7.95 -3.89
N PHE A 128 -18.04 8.16 -4.85
CA PHE A 128 -17.62 9.47 -5.35
C PHE A 128 -18.27 9.82 -6.69
N LYS A 129 -19.33 9.12 -7.06
CA LYS A 129 -20.08 9.41 -8.27
C LYS A 129 -20.70 10.81 -8.19
N ASP A 130 -20.63 11.56 -9.28
CA ASP A 130 -21.14 12.92 -9.44
C ASP A 130 -20.47 13.96 -8.51
N MET A 131 -19.35 13.62 -7.85
CA MET A 131 -18.60 14.49 -6.94
C MET A 131 -17.36 15.13 -7.59
N ASP A 132 -16.99 16.33 -7.14
CA ASP A 132 -15.74 17.00 -7.46
C ASP A 132 -14.63 16.57 -6.47
N LEU A 133 -13.61 15.86 -6.95
CA LEU A 133 -12.59 15.23 -6.10
C LEU A 133 -11.27 15.98 -6.12
N LEU A 134 -10.65 16.13 -4.94
CA LEU A 134 -9.24 16.45 -4.79
C LEU A 134 -8.45 15.19 -4.45
N ILE A 135 -7.40 14.90 -5.20
CA ILE A 135 -6.43 13.84 -4.92
C ILE A 135 -5.09 14.51 -4.62
N ILE A 136 -4.44 14.15 -3.51
CA ILE A 136 -3.13 14.69 -3.12
C ILE A 136 -2.07 13.60 -3.29
N GLY A 137 -1.14 13.81 -4.22
CA GLY A 137 -0.07 12.85 -4.54
C GLY A 137 0.03 12.58 -6.05
N THR A 138 1.20 12.11 -6.50
CA THR A 138 1.52 11.91 -7.93
C THR A 138 2.24 10.58 -8.20
N SER A 139 1.76 9.51 -7.57
CA SER A 139 2.27 8.14 -7.80
C SER A 139 1.09 7.19 -8.03
N TYR A 140 1.36 5.88 -8.06
CA TYR A 140 0.41 4.83 -8.47
C TYR A 140 -0.97 4.92 -7.81
N SER A 141 -1.03 5.26 -6.52
CA SER A 141 -2.32 5.42 -5.83
C SER A 141 -3.15 6.56 -6.42
N ALA A 142 -2.53 7.70 -6.74
CA ALA A 142 -3.25 8.84 -7.32
C ALA A 142 -3.71 8.55 -8.75
N GLU A 143 -2.85 7.91 -9.55
CA GLU A 143 -3.17 7.48 -10.91
C GLU A 143 -4.35 6.51 -10.94
N ASP A 144 -4.27 5.38 -10.21
CA ASP A 144 -5.30 4.35 -10.33
C ASP A 144 -6.57 4.72 -9.57
N ILE A 145 -6.50 5.27 -8.35
CA ILE A 145 -7.73 5.68 -7.61
C ILE A 145 -8.46 6.77 -8.39
N GLY A 146 -7.73 7.76 -8.93
CA GLY A 146 -8.33 8.75 -9.82
C GLY A 146 -8.96 8.10 -11.04
N SER A 147 -8.29 7.12 -11.67
CA SER A 147 -8.82 6.38 -12.83
C SER A 147 -10.08 5.60 -12.48
N GLN A 148 -10.16 4.98 -11.31
CA GLN A 148 -11.37 4.33 -10.83
C GLN A 148 -12.49 5.37 -10.64
N CYS A 149 -12.24 6.46 -9.91
CA CYS A 149 -13.25 7.50 -9.71
C CYS A 149 -13.76 8.08 -11.03
N TRP A 150 -12.86 8.33 -11.99
CA TRP A 150 -13.22 8.78 -13.34
C TRP A 150 -14.13 7.75 -14.04
N LYS A 151 -13.70 6.49 -14.10
CA LYS A 151 -14.43 5.39 -14.74
C LYS A 151 -15.81 5.16 -14.14
N TYR A 152 -15.96 5.35 -12.83
CA TYR A 152 -17.20 5.11 -12.09
C TYR A 152 -18.05 6.37 -11.89
N GLY A 153 -17.69 7.48 -12.55
CA GLY A 153 -18.58 8.63 -12.75
C GLY A 153 -18.37 9.80 -11.81
N ALA A 154 -17.16 10.02 -11.27
CA ALA A 154 -16.83 11.29 -10.62
C ALA A 154 -17.05 12.47 -11.58
N LYS A 155 -17.56 13.58 -11.05
CA LYS A 155 -17.87 14.77 -11.85
C LYS A 155 -16.59 15.45 -12.33
N SER A 156 -15.62 15.65 -11.45
CA SER A 156 -14.28 16.09 -11.84
C SER A 156 -13.21 15.57 -10.89
N ILE A 157 -11.97 15.53 -11.38
CA ILE A 157 -10.80 15.13 -10.61
C ILE A 157 -9.76 16.24 -10.70
N THR A 158 -9.21 16.61 -9.55
CA THR A 158 -8.09 17.53 -9.43
C THR A 158 -6.98 16.82 -8.68
N VAL A 159 -5.82 16.67 -9.29
CA VAL A 159 -4.65 16.09 -8.63
C VAL A 159 -3.67 17.19 -8.24
N SER A 160 -3.37 17.32 -6.96
CA SER A 160 -2.41 18.25 -6.40
C SER A 160 -1.03 17.60 -6.26
N HIS A 161 -0.01 18.19 -6.88
CA HIS A 161 1.37 17.71 -6.83
C HIS A 161 2.30 18.56 -5.94
N ARG A 162 3.23 17.92 -5.24
CA ARG A 162 4.25 18.64 -4.42
C ARG A 162 5.47 19.07 -5.23
N THR A 163 5.98 18.17 -6.07
CA THR A 163 7.29 18.31 -6.72
C THR A 163 7.15 18.42 -8.24
N ALA A 164 6.49 17.45 -8.86
CA ALA A 164 6.28 17.43 -10.31
C ALA A 164 4.90 16.83 -10.63
N PRO A 165 4.26 17.29 -11.71
CA PRO A 165 3.05 16.66 -12.24
C PRO A 165 3.34 15.22 -12.72
N MET A 166 2.30 14.39 -12.77
CA MET A 166 2.36 13.09 -13.44
C MET A 166 2.51 13.26 -14.95
N GLY A 167 1.84 14.26 -15.53
CA GLY A 167 2.06 14.70 -16.91
C GLY A 167 1.42 13.81 -17.98
N TYR A 168 0.42 13.00 -17.61
CA TYR A 168 -0.34 12.20 -18.57
C TYR A 168 -1.32 13.06 -19.39
N LYS A 169 -1.80 12.51 -20.50
CA LYS A 169 -2.91 13.10 -21.27
C LYS A 169 -4.23 12.74 -20.60
N TRP A 170 -4.65 13.57 -19.66
CA TRP A 170 -5.87 13.36 -18.88
C TRP A 170 -7.15 13.55 -19.69
N PRO A 171 -8.27 12.90 -19.29
CA PRO A 171 -9.62 13.25 -19.76
C PRO A 171 -10.00 14.69 -19.44
N ASP A 172 -10.99 15.23 -20.16
CA ASP A 172 -11.38 16.65 -20.07
C ASP A 172 -11.79 17.11 -18.65
N ASN A 173 -12.31 16.20 -17.81
CA ASN A 173 -12.73 16.50 -16.44
C ASN A 173 -11.67 16.15 -15.38
N TRP A 174 -10.41 15.95 -15.78
CA TRP A 174 -9.30 15.68 -14.89
C TRP A 174 -8.17 16.67 -15.14
N GLN A 175 -7.76 17.39 -14.09
CA GLN A 175 -6.67 18.35 -14.15
C GLN A 175 -5.59 18.09 -13.08
N GLU A 176 -4.38 18.57 -13.34
CA GLU A 176 -3.30 18.62 -12.34
C GLU A 176 -3.03 20.07 -11.92
N VAL A 177 -2.79 20.26 -10.63
CA VAL A 177 -2.50 21.56 -10.02
C VAL A 177 -1.29 21.45 -9.07
N PRO A 178 -0.61 22.57 -8.78
CA PRO A 178 0.40 22.62 -7.74
C PRO A 178 -0.14 22.30 -6.35
N LEU A 179 0.77 22.19 -5.39
CA LEU A 179 0.48 21.74 -4.03
C LEU A 179 -0.68 22.53 -3.39
N LEU A 180 -1.63 21.80 -2.82
CA LEU A 180 -2.63 22.32 -1.88
C LEU A 180 -1.94 23.09 -0.75
N THR A 181 -2.37 24.30 -0.49
CA THR A 181 -1.87 25.10 0.64
C THR A 181 -2.83 25.04 1.82
N LYS A 182 -4.13 25.15 1.58
CA LYS A 182 -5.19 25.08 2.59
C LYS A 182 -6.56 24.80 1.98
N VAL A 183 -7.53 24.52 2.84
CA VAL A 183 -8.95 24.41 2.51
C VAL A 183 -9.75 25.41 3.33
N GLU A 184 -10.58 26.24 2.70
CA GLU A 184 -11.51 27.14 3.38
C GLU A 184 -12.95 26.74 3.06
N GLY A 185 -13.68 26.19 4.03
CA GLY A 185 -15.00 25.61 3.77
C GLY A 185 -14.88 24.38 2.88
N ASN A 186 -15.29 24.49 1.61
CA ASN A 186 -15.10 23.44 0.59
C ASN A 186 -14.11 23.86 -0.52
N THR A 187 -13.54 25.06 -0.43
CA THR A 187 -12.66 25.62 -1.45
C THR A 187 -11.22 25.24 -1.15
N ALA A 188 -10.60 24.43 -2.02
CA ALA A 188 -9.19 24.13 -2.00
C ALA A 188 -8.38 25.26 -2.64
N HIS A 189 -7.29 25.69 -1.99
CA HIS A 189 -6.37 26.71 -2.47
C HIS A 189 -5.03 26.08 -2.85
N PHE A 190 -4.51 26.42 -4.03
CA PHE A 190 -3.26 25.83 -4.54
C PHE A 190 -2.13 26.85 -4.57
N LYS A 191 -0.88 26.36 -4.66
CA LYS A 191 0.34 27.18 -4.58
C LYS A 191 0.45 28.23 -5.70
N ASP A 192 -0.19 28.02 -6.85
CA ASP A 192 -0.23 29.00 -7.95
C ASP A 192 -1.31 30.08 -7.79
N GLY A 193 -2.06 30.06 -6.69
CA GLY A 193 -3.14 31.01 -6.42
C GLY A 193 -4.48 30.60 -7.02
N THR A 194 -4.56 29.49 -7.75
CA THR A 194 -5.84 28.95 -8.21
C THR A 194 -6.63 28.34 -7.06
N THR A 195 -7.95 28.24 -7.25
CA THR A 195 -8.87 27.66 -6.26
C THR A 195 -9.87 26.74 -6.94
N LYS A 196 -10.42 25.79 -6.18
CA LYS A 196 -11.51 24.93 -6.66
C LYS A 196 -12.34 24.39 -5.50
N ASP A 197 -13.66 24.40 -5.66
CA ASP A 197 -14.55 23.71 -4.73
C ASP A 197 -14.48 22.19 -4.94
N VAL A 198 -14.42 21.45 -3.85
CA VAL A 198 -14.31 19.99 -3.85
C VAL A 198 -15.22 19.37 -2.79
N ASP A 199 -15.75 18.18 -3.09
CA ASP A 199 -16.66 17.43 -2.23
C ASP A 199 -15.93 16.40 -1.36
N ALA A 200 -14.78 15.89 -1.82
CA ALA A 200 -13.96 14.95 -1.08
C ALA A 200 -12.46 15.09 -1.40
N ILE A 201 -11.63 14.72 -0.42
CA ILE A 201 -10.17 14.79 -0.47
C ILE A 201 -9.59 13.40 -0.22
N LEU A 202 -8.86 12.89 -1.21
CA LEU A 202 -8.18 11.59 -1.17
C LEU A 202 -6.66 11.80 -1.04
N LEU A 203 -6.10 11.40 0.10
CA LEU A 203 -4.66 11.43 0.36
C LEU A 203 -4.01 10.19 -0.26
N CYS A 204 -3.35 10.37 -1.40
CA CYS A 204 -2.52 9.37 -2.07
C CYS A 204 -1.04 9.62 -1.75
N THR A 205 -0.75 9.80 -0.46
CA THR A 205 0.51 10.33 0.09
C THR A 205 1.50 9.25 0.53
N GLY A 206 1.22 8.00 0.16
CA GLY A 206 2.11 6.86 0.38
C GLY A 206 1.99 6.25 1.76
N TYR A 207 3.01 5.48 2.14
CA TYR A 207 3.03 4.70 3.37
C TYR A 207 4.38 4.86 4.07
N ILE A 208 4.44 4.38 5.32
CA ILE A 208 5.67 4.33 6.10
C ILE A 208 6.02 2.91 6.51
N HIS A 209 7.31 2.60 6.56
CA HIS A 209 7.82 1.39 7.20
C HIS A 209 7.52 1.46 8.70
N HIS A 210 6.65 0.58 9.17
CA HIS A 210 6.16 0.60 10.54
C HIS A 210 6.11 -0.81 11.12
N PHE A 211 6.94 -1.06 12.14
CA PHE A 211 7.06 -2.36 12.79
C PHE A 211 6.83 -2.20 14.31
N PRO A 212 5.58 -2.01 14.75
CA PRO A 212 5.27 -1.74 16.16
C PRO A 212 5.58 -2.93 17.08
N PHE A 213 5.81 -4.10 16.49
CA PHE A 213 6.14 -5.34 17.19
C PHE A 213 7.65 -5.60 17.30
N MET A 214 8.51 -4.84 16.63
CA MET A 214 9.97 -5.05 16.72
C MET A 214 10.57 -4.20 17.83
N ALA A 215 11.45 -4.77 18.67
CA ALA A 215 12.32 -4.00 19.55
C ALA A 215 13.17 -2.98 18.76
N ASP A 216 13.59 -1.89 19.40
CA ASP A 216 14.22 -0.76 18.68
C ASP A 216 15.52 -1.12 17.95
N ASP A 217 16.31 -2.05 18.50
CA ASP A 217 17.56 -2.59 17.96
C ASP A 217 17.36 -3.61 16.83
N LEU A 218 16.15 -4.13 16.67
CA LEU A 218 15.75 -5.04 15.59
C LEU A 218 14.98 -4.33 14.48
N ARG A 219 14.59 -3.06 14.69
CA ARG A 219 13.60 -2.36 13.88
C ARG A 219 14.25 -1.66 12.68
N LEU A 220 13.93 -2.15 11.48
CA LEU A 220 14.31 -1.49 10.23
C LEU A 220 13.74 -0.07 10.17
N ARG A 221 14.61 0.91 9.86
CA ARG A 221 14.26 2.31 9.61
C ARG A 221 14.81 2.70 8.25
N THR A 222 13.94 2.86 7.27
CA THR A 222 14.37 3.16 5.90
C THR A 222 13.28 3.94 5.16
N ALA A 223 13.68 4.59 4.06
CA ALA A 223 12.74 5.19 3.13
C ALA A 223 12.14 4.14 2.18
N ASN A 224 11.02 4.47 1.53
CA ASN A 224 10.52 3.65 0.43
C ASN A 224 11.36 3.88 -0.83
N VAL A 225 12.42 3.10 -1.00
CA VAL A 225 13.39 3.15 -2.09
C VAL A 225 13.81 1.74 -2.52
N LEU A 226 14.47 1.62 -3.69
CA LEU A 226 14.92 0.33 -4.22
C LEU A 226 16.03 -0.33 -3.39
N ALA A 227 16.85 0.47 -2.70
CA ALA A 227 17.94 0.00 -1.86
C ALA A 227 17.69 0.42 -0.41
N SER A 228 16.92 -0.41 0.31
CA SER A 228 16.64 -0.21 1.73
C SER A 228 17.93 -0.23 2.56
N ASP A 229 17.98 0.64 3.57
CA ASP A 229 19.10 0.76 4.50
C ASP A 229 19.25 -0.50 5.35
N ASP A 230 20.46 -0.73 5.87
CA ASP A 230 20.75 -1.74 6.91
C ASP A 230 20.36 -3.19 6.60
N LEU A 231 20.20 -3.51 5.31
CA LEU A 231 19.93 -4.85 4.81
C LEU A 231 21.05 -5.36 3.91
N TYR A 232 21.91 -6.24 4.43
CA TYR A 232 22.88 -6.98 3.61
C TYR A 232 22.14 -7.80 2.55
N LYS A 233 22.54 -7.62 1.29
CA LYS A 233 21.88 -8.20 0.10
C LYS A 233 20.38 -7.84 0.01
N GLY A 234 19.95 -6.77 0.66
CA GLY A 234 18.55 -6.35 0.71
C GLY A 234 17.66 -7.23 1.58
N VAL A 235 18.22 -8.17 2.37
CA VAL A 235 17.41 -9.09 3.18
C VAL A 235 17.92 -9.32 4.61
N ALA A 236 19.22 -9.41 4.85
CA ALA A 236 19.74 -9.74 6.18
C ALA A 236 20.01 -8.47 7.00
N TRP A 237 19.43 -8.37 8.19
CA TRP A 237 19.65 -7.23 9.09
C TRP A 237 21.13 -7.16 9.50
N VAL A 238 21.77 -6.00 9.29
CA VAL A 238 23.22 -5.88 9.43
C VAL A 238 23.72 -6.06 10.87
N ASP A 239 22.95 -5.63 11.87
CA ASP A 239 23.36 -5.72 13.28
C ASP A 239 23.10 -7.11 13.89
N ASN A 240 22.16 -7.87 13.31
CA ASN A 240 21.90 -9.25 13.69
C ASN A 240 21.48 -10.06 12.44
N PRO A 241 22.41 -10.77 11.77
CA PRO A 241 22.12 -11.48 10.52
C PRO A 241 21.28 -12.75 10.71
N ALA A 242 20.82 -13.05 11.92
CA ALA A 242 19.79 -14.07 12.17
C ALA A 242 18.36 -13.51 11.97
N LEU A 243 18.20 -12.19 11.87
CA LEU A 243 16.97 -11.50 11.48
C LEU A 243 17.02 -11.13 9.99
N PHE A 244 15.93 -11.41 9.28
CA PHE A 244 15.75 -11.07 7.87
C PHE A 244 14.50 -10.22 7.65
N TYR A 245 14.52 -9.42 6.60
CA TYR A 245 13.41 -8.63 6.09
C TYR A 245 13.17 -8.98 4.62
N LEU A 246 11.93 -9.27 4.24
CA LEU A 246 11.57 -9.61 2.85
C LEU A 246 10.63 -8.55 2.27
N GLY A 247 10.95 -8.08 1.07
CA GLY A 247 10.09 -7.17 0.29
C GLY A 247 9.96 -5.77 0.90
N MET A 248 11.00 -5.29 1.60
CA MET A 248 11.01 -3.95 2.21
C MET A 248 11.44 -2.84 1.25
N GLN A 249 11.89 -3.20 0.05
CA GLN A 249 12.20 -2.28 -1.03
C GLN A 249 10.92 -1.72 -1.66
N ASP A 250 11.06 -0.56 -2.30
CA ASP A 250 10.06 -0.08 -3.26
C ASP A 250 9.92 -1.07 -4.42
N GLN A 251 8.71 -1.16 -4.98
CA GLN A 251 8.35 -2.18 -5.96
C GLN A 251 7.72 -1.53 -7.19
N TRP A 252 8.44 -1.57 -8.30
CA TRP A 252 7.90 -1.16 -9.60
C TRP A 252 7.10 -2.31 -10.19
N PHE A 253 5.85 -2.05 -10.61
CA PHE A 253 4.97 -3.01 -11.29
C PHE A 253 4.60 -4.26 -10.46
N THR A 254 3.95 -4.05 -9.31
CA THR A 254 3.47 -5.13 -8.41
C THR A 254 1.99 -5.02 -8.09
#